data_AF-A0A7W6RMY5-F1
#
_entry.id   AF-A0A7W6RMY5-F1
#
_cell.length_a   1.000
_cell.length_b   1.000
_cell.length_c   1.000
_cell.angle_alpha   90.00
_cell.angle_beta   90.00
_cell.angle_gamma   90.00
#
_symmetry.space_group_name_H-M   'P 1'
#
loop_
_entity.id
_entity.type
_entity.pdbx_description
1 polymer ?
#
loop_
_entity_poly.entity_id
_entity_poly.type
_entity_poly.pdbx_seq_one_letter_code
_entity_poly.pdbx_strand_id
1 'polypeptide(L)'
;MTFSGTIEPSPVEALPDILMRIVSELHDVAYLIERIEPQLLEIGGADVLHSPDSMKIMQGIDLAVQKTRGLAEFIDTITGEIPQSWAVDVATALSLVKLAEMQKALGGATRHGHSQPLSKAAGDFDFF
;
A
#
# COMPACT_ATOMS: atom_id res chain seq x y z
N MET A 1 0.43 -32.06 -30.85
CA MET A 1 0.06 -31.70 -29.46
C MET A 1 -0.26 -30.23 -29.45
N THR A 2 -1.53 -29.87 -29.55
CA THR A 2 -2.00 -28.48 -29.49
C THR A 2 -2.14 -28.11 -28.02
N PHE A 3 -1.27 -27.22 -27.53
CA PHE A 3 -1.48 -26.56 -26.24
C PHE A 3 -2.72 -25.66 -26.37
N SER A 4 -3.87 -26.21 -25.97
CA SER A 4 -5.04 -25.39 -25.66
C SER A 4 -4.82 -24.85 -24.26
N GLY A 5 -4.01 -23.80 -24.15
CA GLY A 5 -4.01 -22.96 -22.97
C GLY A 5 -5.37 -22.27 -22.94
N THR A 6 -6.27 -22.75 -22.10
CA THR A 6 -7.41 -21.95 -21.64
C THR A 6 -6.83 -20.66 -21.09
N ILE A 7 -6.91 -19.59 -21.88
CA ILE A 7 -6.76 -18.23 -21.37
C ILE A 7 -7.94 -18.09 -20.42
N GLU A 8 -7.71 -18.30 -19.12
CA GLU A 8 -8.69 -17.88 -18.14
C GLU A 8 -8.98 -16.41 -18.44
N PRO A 9 -10.26 -16.02 -18.58
CA PRO A 9 -10.60 -14.64 -18.85
C PRO A 9 -9.90 -13.79 -17.80
N SER A 10 -9.15 -12.78 -18.25
CA SER A 10 -8.58 -11.79 -17.34
C SER A 10 -9.71 -11.32 -16.42
N PRO A 11 -9.49 -11.25 -15.09
CA PRO A 11 -10.54 -10.84 -14.18
C PRO A 11 -10.90 -9.40 -14.54
N VAL A 12 -12.02 -9.26 -15.25
CA VAL A 12 -12.67 -7.99 -15.49
C VAL A 12 -13.34 -7.65 -14.18
N GLU A 13 -12.76 -6.69 -13.47
CA GLU A 13 -13.16 -6.33 -12.11
C GLU A 13 -13.82 -4.95 -12.10
N ALA A 14 -14.73 -4.73 -11.16
CA ALA A 14 -15.37 -3.43 -11.02
C ALA A 14 -14.32 -2.36 -10.68
N LEU A 15 -14.34 -1.24 -11.41
CA LEU A 15 -13.41 -0.14 -11.20
C LEU A 15 -13.40 0.37 -9.74
N PRO A 16 -14.55 0.54 -9.06
CA PRO A 16 -14.56 0.92 -7.65
C PRO A 16 -13.75 -0.05 -6.77
N ASP A 17 -13.88 -1.35 -6.97
CA ASP A 17 -13.18 -2.37 -6.16
C ASP A 17 -11.65 -2.33 -6.40
N ILE A 18 -11.23 -2.03 -7.62
CA ILE A 18 -9.82 -1.82 -7.97
C ILE A 18 -9.29 -0.57 -7.27
N LEU A 19 -10.04 0.54 -7.32
CA LEU A 19 -9.64 1.80 -6.69
C LEU A 19 -9.55 1.67 -5.17
N MET A 20 -10.48 0.95 -4.52
CA MET A 20 -10.42 0.70 -3.08
C MET A 20 -9.22 -0.14 -2.65
N ARG A 21 -8.74 -1.05 -3.51
CA ARG A 21 -7.45 -1.73 -3.28
C ARG A 21 -6.29 -0.74 -3.33
N ILE A 22 -6.28 0.18 -4.29
CA ILE A 22 -5.24 1.23 -4.39
C ILE A 22 -5.28 2.15 -3.17
N VAL A 23 -6.46 2.58 -2.72
CA VAL A 23 -6.64 3.38 -1.49
C VAL A 23 -6.00 2.68 -0.28
N SER A 24 -6.28 1.38 -0.14
CA SER A 24 -5.71 0.58 0.96
C SER A 24 -4.18 0.50 0.87
N GLU A 25 -3.61 0.27 -0.33
CA GLU A 25 -2.15 0.28 -0.52
C GLU A 25 -1.53 1.64 -0.22
N LEU A 26 -2.20 2.74 -0.54
CA LEU A 26 -1.71 4.08 -0.22
C LEU A 26 -1.71 4.32 1.31
N HIS A 27 -2.72 3.86 2.03
CA HIS A 27 -2.70 3.90 3.49
C HIS A 27 -1.56 3.06 4.09
N ASP A 28 -1.32 1.86 3.55
CA ASP A 28 -0.20 1.01 3.97
C ASP A 28 1.15 1.69 3.70
N VAL A 29 1.34 2.32 2.54
CA VAL A 29 2.54 3.11 2.22
C VAL A 29 2.70 4.30 3.17
N ALA A 30 1.64 5.04 3.47
CA ALA A 30 1.70 6.16 4.40
C ALA A 30 2.14 5.70 5.79
N TYR A 31 1.63 4.56 6.26
CA TYR A 31 2.05 3.94 7.52
C TYR A 31 3.52 3.51 7.50
N LEU A 32 4.01 2.92 6.40
CA LEU A 32 5.42 2.55 6.25
C LEU A 32 6.34 3.78 6.31
N ILE A 33 5.95 4.90 5.69
CA ILE A 33 6.71 6.15 5.70
C ILE A 33 6.71 6.76 7.11
N GLU A 34 5.55 6.86 7.76
CA GLU A 34 5.39 7.41 9.11
C GLU A 34 6.28 6.69 10.13
N ARG A 35 6.48 5.38 9.96
CA ARG A 35 7.35 4.57 10.82
C ARG A 35 8.84 4.86 10.68
N ILE A 36 9.28 5.55 9.62
CA ILE A 36 10.69 5.92 9.44
C ILE A 36 11.08 7.00 10.47
N GLU A 37 10.15 7.90 10.80
CA GLU A 37 10.38 9.03 11.70
C GLU A 37 10.95 8.62 13.07
N PRO A 38 10.30 7.72 13.86
CA PRO A 38 10.83 7.31 15.16
C PRO A 38 12.17 6.54 15.04
N GLN A 39 12.37 5.78 13.96
CA GLN A 39 13.61 5.04 13.75
C GLN A 39 14.80 5.96 13.48
N LEU A 40 14.59 7.04 12.73
CA LEU A 40 15.62 8.05 12.49
C LEU A 40 16.02 8.78 13.78
N LEU A 41 15.04 9.10 14.63
CA LEU A 41 15.30 9.69 15.94
C LEU A 41 16.05 8.74 16.88
N GLU A 42 15.71 7.45 16.85
CA GLU A 42 16.41 6.43 17.64
C GLU A 42 17.87 6.26 17.20
N ILE A 43 18.13 6.25 15.89
CA ILE A 43 19.49 6.07 15.33
C ILE A 43 20.35 7.33 15.53
N GLY A 44 19.80 8.51 15.27
CA GLY A 44 20.56 9.76 15.29
C GLY A 44 20.60 10.46 16.64
N GLY A 45 19.79 10.05 17.61
CA GLY A 45 19.73 10.65 18.93
C GLY A 45 19.17 12.08 18.94
N ALA A 46 19.30 12.77 20.08
CA ALA A 46 18.73 14.10 20.29
C ALA A 46 19.32 15.17 19.35
N ASP A 47 20.53 14.98 18.84
CA ASP A 47 21.21 15.95 17.96
C ASP A 47 20.55 16.11 16.59
N VAL A 48 19.74 15.14 16.14
CA VAL A 48 18.94 15.22 14.92
C VAL A 48 17.98 16.41 14.96
N LEU A 49 17.42 16.71 16.13
CA LEU A 49 16.47 17.82 16.30
C LEU A 49 17.16 19.19 16.33
N HIS A 50 18.49 19.22 16.49
CA HIS A 50 19.29 20.44 16.56
C HIS A 50 19.94 20.81 15.22
N SER A 51 19.91 19.92 14.23
CA SER A 51 20.40 20.17 12.88
C SER A 51 19.29 20.69 11.95
N PRO A 52 19.44 21.89 11.36
CA PRO A 52 18.47 22.41 10.38
C PRO A 52 18.25 21.49 9.18
N ASP A 53 19.28 20.77 8.74
CA ASP A 53 19.17 19.85 7.60
C ASP A 53 18.44 18.56 7.98
N SER A 54 18.66 18.06 9.19
CA SER A 54 17.90 16.93 9.74
C SER A 54 16.42 17.29 9.92
N MET A 55 16.11 18.49 10.41
CA MET A 55 14.73 18.97 10.53
C MET A 55 14.01 19.05 9.18
N LYS A 56 14.70 19.44 8.09
CA LYS A 56 14.11 19.43 6.74
C LYS A 56 13.76 18.01 6.28
N ILE A 57 14.59 17.02 6.61
CA ILE A 57 14.33 15.61 6.29
C ILE A 57 13.07 15.13 7.03
N MET A 58 12.97 15.41 8.33
CA MET A 58 11.80 15.05 9.15
C MET A 58 10.51 15.67 8.58
N GLN A 59 10.54 16.95 8.23
CA GLN A 59 9.41 17.62 7.55
C GLN A 59 9.10 17.00 6.18
N GLY A 60 10.12 16.53 5.46
CA GLY A 60 9.95 15.82 4.19
C GLY A 60 9.22 14.48 4.37
N ILE A 61 9.48 13.77 5.47
CA ILE A 61 8.77 12.53 5.84
C ILE A 61 7.31 12.84 6.15
N ASP A 62 7.04 13.82 7.02
CA ASP A 62 5.67 14.26 7.32
C ASP A 62 4.89 14.64 6.07
N LEU A 63 5.52 15.43 5.18
CA LEU A 63 4.92 15.85 3.92
C LEU A 63 4.61 14.65 3.03
N ALA A 64 5.47 13.63 2.98
CA ALA A 64 5.24 12.40 2.23
C ALA A 64 4.07 11.58 2.81
N VAL A 65 3.93 11.50 4.14
CA VAL A 65 2.78 10.88 4.80
C VAL A 65 1.49 11.60 4.44
N GLN A 66 1.46 12.93 4.60
CA GLN A 66 0.29 13.76 4.31
C GLN A 66 -0.13 13.66 2.83
N LYS A 67 0.82 13.73 1.89
CA LYS A 67 0.53 13.58 0.46
C LYS A 67 -0.05 12.20 0.14
N THR A 68 0.52 11.13 0.69
CA THR A 68 0.05 9.77 0.44
C THR A 68 -1.37 9.58 0.98
N ARG A 69 -1.66 10.04 2.21
CA ARG A 69 -3.01 10.02 2.80
C ARG A 69 -4.01 10.84 1.97
N GLY A 70 -3.63 12.07 1.59
CA GLY A 70 -4.48 12.93 0.77
C GLY A 70 -4.82 12.34 -0.61
N LEU A 71 -3.89 11.60 -1.22
CA LEU A 71 -4.17 10.86 -2.46
C LEU A 71 -5.15 9.71 -2.23
N ALA A 72 -5.01 8.97 -1.12
CA ALA A 72 -5.94 7.90 -0.77
C ALA A 72 -7.36 8.43 -0.55
N GLU A 73 -7.50 9.50 0.23
CA GLU A 73 -8.78 10.17 0.52
C GLU A 73 -9.44 10.74 -0.74
N PHE A 74 -8.65 11.32 -1.64
CA PHE A 74 -9.16 11.81 -2.93
C PHE A 74 -9.71 10.67 -3.78
N ILE A 75 -8.98 9.56 -3.90
CA ILE A 75 -9.41 8.38 -4.66
C ILE A 75 -10.67 7.77 -4.04
N ASP A 76 -10.72 7.60 -2.72
CA ASP A 76 -11.90 7.12 -1.99
C ASP A 76 -13.14 7.97 -2.29
N THR A 77 -12.99 9.30 -2.22
CA THR A 77 -14.07 10.25 -2.48
C THR A 77 -14.63 10.11 -3.90
N ILE A 78 -13.77 10.12 -4.92
CA ILE A 78 -14.24 9.99 -6.31
C ILE A 78 -14.77 8.58 -6.60
N THR A 79 -14.29 7.56 -5.89
CA THR A 79 -14.75 6.17 -6.05
C THR A 79 -16.21 6.03 -5.65
N GLY A 80 -16.67 6.76 -4.64
CA GLY A 80 -18.08 6.80 -4.24
C GLY A 80 -19.05 7.29 -5.31
N GLU A 81 -18.56 8.00 -6.34
CA GLU A 81 -19.36 8.50 -7.46
C GLU A 81 -19.33 7.58 -8.69
N ILE A 82 -18.49 6.53 -8.69
CA ILE A 82 -18.29 5.66 -9.86
C ILE A 82 -19.31 4.51 -9.84
N PRO A 83 -20.02 4.25 -10.97
CA PRO A 83 -20.94 3.13 -11.07
C PRO A 83 -20.24 1.77 -10.93
N GLN A 84 -20.82 0.85 -10.16
CA GLN A 84 -20.31 -0.52 -10.00
C GLN A 84 -20.29 -1.33 -11.31
N SER A 85 -21.06 -0.90 -12.32
CA SER A 85 -21.10 -1.55 -13.64
C SER A 85 -19.86 -1.25 -14.50
N TRP A 86 -19.03 -0.27 -14.12
CA TRP A 86 -17.80 0.02 -14.84
C TRP A 86 -16.76 -1.04 -14.48
N ALA A 87 -16.30 -1.77 -15.49
CA ALA A 87 -15.37 -2.87 -15.30
C ALA A 87 -14.10 -2.68 -16.12
N VAL A 88 -12.97 -3.12 -15.57
CA VAL A 88 -11.64 -2.95 -16.14
C VAL A 88 -10.89 -4.28 -16.10
N ASP A 89 -10.22 -4.60 -17.20
CA ASP A 89 -9.24 -5.68 -17.26
C ASP A 89 -7.93 -5.22 -16.60
N VAL A 90 -7.55 -5.87 -15.51
CA VAL A 90 -6.36 -5.52 -14.72
C VAL A 90 -5.11 -6.33 -15.08
N ALA A 91 -5.18 -7.34 -15.95
CA ALA A 91 -4.05 -8.25 -16.19
C ALA A 91 -2.80 -7.53 -16.69
N THR A 92 -2.97 -6.59 -17.62
CA THR A 92 -1.83 -5.81 -18.15
C THR A 92 -1.24 -4.94 -17.05
N ALA A 93 -2.07 -4.25 -16.26
CA ALA A 93 -1.60 -3.40 -15.16
C ALA A 93 -0.86 -4.22 -14.10
N LEU A 94 -1.40 -5.38 -13.70
CA LEU A 94 -0.77 -6.29 -12.75
C LEU A 94 0.53 -6.88 -13.27
N SER A 95 0.67 -7.12 -14.58
CA SER A 95 1.91 -7.66 -15.16
C SER A 95 3.09 -6.68 -15.06
N LEU A 96 2.81 -5.38 -14.92
CA LEU A 96 3.81 -4.33 -14.78
C LEU A 96 4.26 -4.14 -13.32
N VAL A 97 3.52 -4.68 -12.36
CA VAL A 97 3.87 -4.60 -10.94
C VAL A 97 4.99 -5.61 -10.64
N LYS A 98 6.16 -5.10 -10.24
CA LYS A 98 7.35 -5.93 -10.00
C LYS A 98 7.44 -6.49 -8.59
N LEU A 99 6.83 -5.82 -7.61
CA LEU A 99 6.80 -6.27 -6.23
C LEU A 99 5.68 -7.30 -6.08
N ALA A 100 6.03 -8.56 -5.84
CA ALA A 100 5.08 -9.66 -5.78
C ALA A 100 3.96 -9.45 -4.75
N GLU A 101 4.28 -8.87 -3.59
CA GLU A 101 3.30 -8.56 -2.54
C GLU A 101 2.30 -7.50 -3.00
N MET A 102 2.77 -6.41 -3.63
CA MET A 102 1.92 -5.38 -4.20
C MET A 102 1.07 -5.92 -5.36
N GLN A 103 1.65 -6.77 -6.21
CA GLN A 103 0.93 -7.42 -7.30
C GLN A 103 -0.21 -8.28 -6.76
N LYS A 104 0.03 -9.03 -5.67
CA LYS A 104 -0.97 -9.84 -5.00
C LYS A 104 -2.07 -8.98 -4.35
N ALA A 105 -1.68 -7.91 -3.65
CA ALA A 105 -2.60 -7.01 -2.97
C ALA A 105 -3.54 -6.29 -3.95
N LEU A 106 -2.99 -5.85 -5.09
CA LEU A 106 -3.77 -5.26 -6.19
C LEU A 106 -4.55 -6.30 -6.98
N GLY A 107 -4.09 -7.56 -7.05
CA GLY A 107 -4.74 -8.65 -7.79
C GLY A 107 -5.94 -9.30 -7.10
N GLY A 108 -6.42 -8.76 -5.98
CA GLY A 108 -7.66 -9.21 -5.34
C GLY A 108 -7.56 -10.53 -4.57
N ALA A 109 -6.35 -11.11 -4.47
CA ALA A 109 -6.12 -12.27 -3.61
C ALA A 109 -6.33 -11.87 -2.14
N THR A 110 -7.36 -12.42 -1.51
CA THR A 110 -7.77 -12.24 -0.09
C THR A 110 -6.71 -11.57 0.79
N ARG A 111 -6.93 -10.28 1.11
CA ARG A 111 -6.12 -9.54 2.10
C ARG A 111 -6.25 -10.27 3.44
N HIS A 112 -5.17 -10.89 3.91
CA HIS A 112 -4.98 -11.06 5.34
C HIS A 112 -4.63 -9.65 5.86
N GLY A 113 -5.39 -9.12 6.82
CA GLY A 113 -5.22 -7.75 7.31
C GLY A 113 -3.77 -7.46 7.68
N HIS A 114 -3.11 -6.57 6.93
CA HIS A 114 -1.68 -6.25 7.08
C HIS A 114 -1.39 -5.18 8.13
N SER A 115 -2.41 -4.63 8.78
CA SER A 115 -2.24 -3.96 10.07
C SER A 115 -2.17 -4.98 11.20
N GLN A 116 -1.31 -6.01 11.08
CA GLN A 116 -0.74 -6.57 12.29
C GLN A 116 0.20 -5.51 12.85
N PRO A 117 -0.05 -4.97 14.06
CA PRO A 117 0.96 -4.17 14.72
C PRO A 117 2.21 -5.04 14.85
N LEU A 118 3.35 -4.55 14.36
CA LEU A 118 4.67 -5.17 14.57
C LEU A 118 5.10 -5.18 16.06
N SER A 119 4.17 -4.91 17.00
CA SER A 119 4.36 -5.27 18.40
C SER A 119 4.19 -6.78 18.66
N LYS A 120 3.86 -7.60 17.66
CA LYS A 120 4.19 -9.04 17.75
C LYS A 120 5.70 -9.13 17.60
N ALA A 121 6.38 -8.94 18.74
CA ALA A 121 7.82 -9.12 18.87
C ALA A 121 8.22 -10.42 18.16
N ALA A 122 9.31 -10.38 17.40
CA ALA A 122 9.98 -11.57 16.90
C ALA A 122 10.33 -12.46 18.11
N GLY A 123 9.45 -13.40 18.46
CA GLY A 123 9.56 -14.15 19.72
C GLY A 123 8.27 -14.81 20.20
N ASP A 124 7.10 -14.42 19.71
CA ASP A 124 5.85 -15.09 20.08
C ASP A 124 5.65 -16.36 19.24
N PHE A 125 6.33 -17.43 19.67
CA PHE A 125 6.08 -18.80 19.24
C PHE A 125 4.72 -19.24 19.80
N ASP A 126 3.71 -19.31 18.94
CA ASP A 126 2.45 -19.98 19.26
C ASP A 126 2.74 -21.48 19.45
N PHE A 127 2.70 -21.95 20.70
CA PHE A 127 2.66 -23.38 21.02
C PHE A 127 1.21 -23.88 20.90
N PHE A 128 1.01 -24.78 19.91
CA PHE A 128 -0.15 -25.64 19.63
C PHE A 128 -1.40 -24.98 19.02
#